data_AF-X1C1T0-F1
#
_entry.id   AF-X1C1T0-F1
#
_cell.length_a   1.000
_cell.length_b   1.000
_cell.length_c   1.000
_cell.angle_alpha   90.00
_cell.angle_beta   90.00
_cell.angle_gamma   90.00
#
_symmetry.space_group_name_H-M   'P 1'
#
loop_
_entity.id
_entity.type
_entity.pdbx_description
1 polymer ?
#
loop_
_entity_poly.entity_id
_entity_poly.type
_entity_poly.pdbx_seq_one_letter_code
_entity_poly.pdbx_strand_id
1 'polypeptide(L)'
;FCRIFSDDSDSNTISFYTRTFSSFVAIKLKVADADYFGNEYSVDTGFRPKEDGFFISNYGSYLESGGMCMGMVSFARYYYMNKLVYDGTSLYEKYREGDRDEWRDDATAIQLATRAHTAEDSVWSQIVKKELKAYLPSSKDVAISWIHGMVVTGSPQLIGINQQVANGNWVGGHAIMTYKYSDGKFEIYDPNHPGTEPGNAARQIPFKYGEGFTSNYSSGTVAGSGKYQYNIFRHWGYKAFHPLNAFDQLYTSAENKFEDDSVFPTITLTDYNSNGNTPIDTDG
;
A
#
# COMPACT_ATOMS: atom_id res chain seq x y z
N PHE A 1 0.51 -13.38 -10.79
CA PHE A 1 -0.49 -12.85 -11.71
C PHE A 1 -1.05 -13.96 -12.58
N CYS A 2 -2.34 -13.86 -12.93
CA CYS A 2 -3.06 -14.79 -13.80
C CYS A 2 -3.32 -14.04 -15.12
N ARG A 3 -2.52 -14.29 -16.16
CA ARG A 3 -2.71 -13.63 -17.47
C ARG A 3 -3.62 -14.49 -18.34
N ILE A 4 -4.81 -14.00 -18.64
CA ILE A 4 -5.67 -14.60 -19.67
C ILE A 4 -5.01 -14.36 -21.04
N PHE A 5 -4.86 -15.42 -21.83
CA PHE A 5 -4.33 -15.35 -23.19
C PHE A 5 -5.27 -15.98 -24.23
N SER A 6 -6.37 -16.60 -23.80
CA SER A 6 -7.48 -17.02 -24.66
C SER A 6 -8.79 -16.93 -23.88
N ASP A 7 -9.83 -16.43 -24.53
CA ASP A 7 -11.22 -16.43 -24.07
C ASP A 7 -12.07 -16.92 -25.25
N ASP A 8 -12.71 -18.08 -25.09
CA ASP A 8 -13.55 -18.71 -26.10
C ASP A 8 -14.96 -18.82 -25.53
N SER A 9 -15.82 -17.90 -25.97
CA SER A 9 -17.21 -17.81 -25.57
C SER A 9 -18.06 -18.98 -26.07
N ASP A 10 -17.68 -19.59 -27.18
CA ASP A 10 -18.43 -20.68 -27.79
C ASP A 10 -18.16 -21.98 -27.05
N SER A 11 -16.90 -22.22 -26.66
CA SER A 11 -16.52 -23.37 -25.83
C SER A 11 -16.65 -23.13 -24.32
N ASN A 12 -16.97 -21.90 -23.89
CA ASN A 12 -16.99 -21.47 -22.49
C ASN A 12 -15.65 -21.75 -21.77
N THR A 13 -14.53 -21.48 -22.44
CA THR A 13 -13.20 -21.71 -21.88
C THR A 13 -12.39 -20.42 -21.77
N ILE A 14 -11.64 -20.30 -20.66
CA ILE A 14 -10.66 -19.23 -20.45
C ILE A 14 -9.31 -19.90 -20.19
N SER A 15 -8.30 -19.53 -20.97
CA SER A 15 -6.93 -20.01 -20.80
C SER A 15 -6.06 -18.92 -20.23
N PHE A 16 -5.29 -19.26 -19.20
CA PHE A 16 -4.42 -18.30 -18.52
C PHE A 16 -3.12 -18.92 -18.03
N TYR A 17 -2.09 -18.10 -17.88
CA TYR A 17 -0.84 -18.49 -17.23
C TYR A 17 -0.93 -18.28 -15.73
N THR A 18 -0.45 -19.26 -14.96
CA THR A 18 -0.28 -19.14 -13.51
C THR A 18 1.06 -19.70 -13.06
N ARG A 19 1.57 -19.21 -11.93
CA ARG A 19 2.76 -19.74 -11.25
C ARG A 19 2.42 -20.51 -9.96
N THR A 20 1.14 -20.68 -9.66
CA THR A 20 0.68 -21.37 -8.44
C THR A 20 -0.09 -22.63 -8.80
N PHE A 21 0.18 -23.74 -8.11
CA PHE A 21 -0.64 -24.94 -8.16
C PHE A 21 -1.80 -24.79 -7.16
N SER A 22 -2.84 -24.06 -7.56
CA SER A 22 -4.02 -23.83 -6.72
C SER A 22 -5.29 -23.98 -7.56
N SER A 23 -6.42 -24.23 -6.91
CA SER A 23 -7.72 -24.09 -7.56
C SER A 23 -7.97 -22.62 -7.88
N PHE A 24 -8.56 -22.35 -9.05
CA PHE A 24 -8.92 -21.00 -9.49
C PHE A 24 -10.44 -20.91 -9.64
N VAL A 25 -10.98 -19.74 -9.33
CA VAL A 25 -12.34 -19.35 -9.70
C VAL A 25 -12.23 -18.14 -10.61
N ALA A 26 -12.84 -18.21 -11.79
CA ALA A 26 -12.97 -17.08 -12.68
C ALA A 26 -14.23 -16.30 -12.31
N ILE A 27 -14.08 -15.07 -11.83
CA ILE A 27 -15.20 -14.21 -11.45
C ILE A 27 -15.34 -13.11 -12.50
N LYS A 28 -16.35 -13.24 -13.36
CA LYS A 28 -16.74 -12.19 -14.29
C LYS A 28 -17.71 -11.25 -13.57
N LEU A 29 -17.29 -10.02 -13.31
CA LEU A 29 -18.21 -8.99 -12.90
C LEU A 29 -18.99 -8.53 -14.14
N LYS A 30 -20.30 -8.79 -14.16
CA LYS A 30 -21.20 -8.20 -15.13
C LYS A 30 -21.42 -6.75 -14.73
N VAL A 31 -20.43 -5.91 -14.95
CA VAL A 31 -20.60 -4.47 -14.80
C VAL A 31 -21.26 -4.00 -16.08
N ALA A 32 -22.59 -3.95 -16.04
CA ALA A 32 -23.40 -3.51 -17.15
C ALA A 32 -23.15 -2.01 -17.34
N ASP A 33 -22.51 -1.70 -18.46
CA ASP A 33 -22.40 -0.38 -19.07
C ASP A 33 -21.52 0.67 -18.38
N ALA A 34 -20.88 1.48 -19.24
CA ALA A 34 -20.06 2.64 -18.86
C ALA A 34 -20.82 3.65 -17.98
N ASP A 35 -22.16 3.59 -17.98
CA ASP A 35 -23.06 4.46 -17.24
C ASP A 35 -22.99 4.22 -15.72
N TYR A 36 -22.69 3.00 -15.28
CA TYR A 36 -22.46 2.70 -13.85
C TYR A 36 -21.03 3.07 -13.40
N PHE A 37 -20.03 2.87 -14.25
CA PHE A 37 -18.64 3.13 -13.92
C PHE A 37 -18.31 4.64 -14.00
N GLY A 38 -18.33 5.28 -12.84
CA GLY A 38 -18.10 6.71 -12.74
C GLY A 38 -18.83 7.19 -11.52
N ASN A 39 -20.08 7.62 -11.70
CA ASN A 39 -20.80 8.35 -10.66
C ASN A 39 -21.77 7.48 -9.83
N GLU A 40 -22.29 6.37 -10.37
CA GLU A 40 -23.33 5.59 -9.68
C GLU A 40 -22.78 4.35 -8.96
N TYR A 41 -21.64 3.84 -9.40
CA TYR A 41 -21.01 2.69 -8.77
C TYR A 41 -20.18 3.09 -7.55
N SER A 42 -20.39 2.40 -6.43
CA SER A 42 -19.57 2.52 -5.24
C SER A 42 -19.16 1.16 -4.68
N VAL A 43 -17.94 1.08 -4.16
CA VAL A 43 -17.45 -0.03 -3.35
C VAL A 43 -16.63 0.54 -2.20
N ASP A 44 -16.84 0.03 -1.00
CA ASP A 44 -16.12 0.42 0.21
C ASP A 44 -15.73 -0.85 0.94
N THR A 45 -14.44 -1.01 1.23
CA THR A 45 -13.92 -2.21 1.90
C THR A 45 -14.09 -2.17 3.41
N GLY A 46 -14.50 -1.02 3.97
CA GLY A 46 -14.59 -0.75 5.40
C GLY A 46 -13.29 -0.22 6.03
N PHE A 47 -12.14 -0.40 5.36
CA PHE A 47 -10.84 0.07 5.84
C PHE A 47 -10.82 1.59 5.99
N ARG A 48 -10.24 2.11 7.08
CA ARG A 48 -10.09 3.54 7.36
C ARG A 48 -8.63 3.88 7.72
N PRO A 49 -7.97 4.85 7.05
CA PRO A 49 -6.58 5.21 7.34
C PRO A 49 -6.26 5.53 8.80
N LYS A 50 -7.21 6.11 9.54
CA LYS A 50 -7.05 6.52 10.95
C LYS A 50 -7.37 5.41 11.95
N GLU A 51 -7.81 4.25 11.49
CA GLU A 51 -8.10 3.11 12.34
C GLU A 51 -7.19 1.94 11.93
N ASP A 52 -7.17 1.62 10.65
CA ASP A 52 -6.56 0.40 10.12
C ASP A 52 -5.17 0.61 9.50
N GLY A 53 -4.75 1.87 9.36
CA GLY A 53 -3.42 2.24 8.86
C GLY A 53 -2.36 2.24 9.96
N PHE A 54 -1.11 2.42 9.55
CA PHE A 54 -0.06 2.84 10.49
C PHE A 54 -0.30 4.29 10.90
N PHE A 55 0.03 4.62 12.13
CA PHE A 55 -0.01 6.00 12.62
C PHE A 55 1.29 6.77 12.34
N ILE A 56 2.44 6.08 12.30
CA ILE A 56 3.71 6.69 11.91
C ILE A 56 3.67 7.11 10.44
N SER A 57 4.37 8.20 10.13
CA SER A 57 4.58 8.64 8.76
C SER A 57 5.73 7.89 8.12
N ASN A 58 5.65 7.68 6.81
CA ASN A 58 6.70 7.05 6.01
C ASN A 58 7.92 7.98 5.83
N TYR A 59 8.73 8.18 6.88
CA TYR A 59 10.01 8.88 6.79
C TYR A 59 11.17 7.96 6.35
N GLY A 60 10.94 6.65 6.33
CA GLY A 60 12.00 5.65 6.18
C GLY A 60 12.61 5.24 7.51
N SER A 61 13.63 4.39 7.43
CA SER A 61 14.41 3.95 8.58
C SER A 61 15.89 3.90 8.23
N TYR A 62 16.75 3.56 9.20
CA TYR A 62 18.17 3.36 8.93
C TYR A 62 18.42 2.29 7.84
N LEU A 63 17.62 1.23 7.85
CA LEU A 63 17.73 0.15 6.85
C LEU A 63 17.05 0.51 5.52
N GLU A 64 15.97 1.31 5.56
CA GLU A 64 15.18 1.67 4.39
C GLU A 64 15.02 3.19 4.30
N SER A 65 16.12 3.88 3.96
CA SER A 65 16.16 5.35 3.86
C SER A 65 15.30 5.92 2.73
N GLY A 66 14.91 5.08 1.76
CA GLY A 66 13.98 5.42 0.68
C GLY A 66 12.51 5.42 1.08
N GLY A 67 12.19 5.02 2.31
CA GLY A 67 10.83 4.85 2.81
C GLY A 67 10.44 3.39 3.04
N MET A 68 9.47 3.17 3.91
CA MET A 68 8.88 1.89 4.27
C MET A 68 7.50 1.68 3.62
N CYS A 69 7.09 2.51 2.66
CA CYS A 69 5.74 2.56 2.09
C CYS A 69 5.15 1.20 1.72
N MET A 70 5.90 0.35 0.99
CA MET A 70 5.45 -0.99 0.59
C MET A 70 5.12 -1.88 1.79
N GLY A 71 5.99 -1.90 2.80
CA GLY A 71 5.75 -2.63 4.06
C GLY A 71 4.53 -2.10 4.80
N MET A 72 4.38 -0.78 4.89
CA MET A 72 3.26 -0.15 5.59
C MET A 72 1.91 -0.48 4.95
N VAL A 73 1.78 -0.38 3.62
CA VAL A 73 0.51 -0.70 2.95
C VAL A 73 0.21 -2.20 2.92
N SER A 74 1.25 -3.04 2.74
CA SER A 74 1.08 -4.50 2.73
C SER A 74 0.69 -5.03 4.11
N PHE A 75 1.37 -4.58 5.17
CA PHE A 75 1.07 -5.02 6.53
C PHE A 75 -0.27 -4.45 7.02
N ALA A 76 -0.59 -3.18 6.76
CA ALA A 76 -1.88 -2.60 7.14
C ALA A 76 -3.05 -3.37 6.53
N ARG A 77 -2.94 -3.71 5.24
CA ARG A 77 -3.91 -4.57 4.57
C ARG A 77 -4.03 -5.94 5.23
N TYR A 78 -2.89 -6.60 5.47
CA TYR A 78 -2.86 -7.92 6.09
C TYR A 78 -3.51 -7.89 7.48
N TYR A 79 -3.18 -6.89 8.30
CA TYR A 79 -3.69 -6.72 9.64
C TYR A 79 -5.21 -6.54 9.63
N TYR A 80 -5.71 -5.61 8.80
CA TYR A 80 -7.14 -5.39 8.62
C TYR A 80 -7.89 -6.67 8.24
N MET A 81 -7.36 -7.43 7.28
CA MET A 81 -8.04 -8.61 6.76
C MET A 81 -7.97 -9.84 7.69
N ASN A 82 -6.94 -9.96 8.53
CA ASN A 82 -6.63 -11.22 9.22
C ASN A 82 -6.48 -11.12 10.74
N LYS A 83 -6.21 -9.92 11.29
CA LYS A 83 -5.89 -9.75 12.72
C LYS A 83 -6.85 -8.85 13.47
N LEU A 84 -7.33 -7.78 12.85
CA LEU A 84 -8.21 -6.80 13.50
C LEU A 84 -9.40 -7.45 14.23
N VAL A 85 -10.07 -8.42 13.59
CA VAL A 85 -11.23 -9.12 14.18
C VAL A 85 -10.89 -9.92 15.46
N TYR A 86 -9.64 -10.37 15.61
CA TYR A 86 -9.18 -11.14 16.75
C TYR A 86 -8.55 -10.26 17.83
N ASP A 87 -7.79 -9.24 17.42
CA ASP A 87 -7.10 -8.32 18.33
C ASP A 87 -8.08 -7.35 19.01
N GLY A 88 -9.15 -6.96 18.31
CA GLY A 88 -10.11 -5.95 18.79
C GLY A 88 -9.54 -4.54 18.95
N THR A 89 -8.26 -4.35 18.62
CA THR A 89 -7.54 -3.07 18.63
C THR A 89 -7.12 -2.75 17.21
N SER A 90 -7.26 -1.49 16.80
CA SER A 90 -6.92 -1.05 15.46
C SER A 90 -5.40 -0.90 15.29
N LEU A 91 -4.87 -1.07 14.06
CA LEU A 91 -3.43 -0.95 13.82
C LEU A 91 -2.92 0.46 14.15
N TYR A 92 -3.76 1.48 13.95
CA TYR A 92 -3.42 2.87 14.21
C TYR A 92 -3.18 3.17 15.70
N GLU A 93 -3.75 2.34 16.59
CA GLU A 93 -3.53 2.43 18.04
C GLU A 93 -2.46 1.46 18.55
N LYS A 94 -2.11 0.42 17.76
CA LYS A 94 -1.07 -0.54 18.15
C LYS A 94 0.33 0.03 18.00
N TYR A 95 1.24 -0.50 18.83
CA TYR A 95 2.68 -0.23 18.80
C TYR A 95 3.06 1.24 19.00
N ARG A 96 2.19 2.02 19.62
CA ARG A 96 2.50 3.35 20.14
C ARG A 96 3.31 3.21 21.44
N GLU A 97 4.52 3.72 21.46
CA GLU A 97 5.53 3.59 22.51
C GLU A 97 6.11 4.97 22.84
N GLY A 98 6.60 5.16 24.07
CA GLY A 98 7.23 6.43 24.47
C GLY A 98 6.30 7.64 24.44
N ASP A 99 6.81 8.77 23.95
CA ASP A 99 6.04 10.00 23.76
C ASP A 99 5.16 9.89 22.51
N ARG A 100 3.84 10.08 22.68
CA ARG A 100 2.87 9.96 21.59
C ARG A 100 3.00 11.04 20.52
N ASP A 101 3.67 12.14 20.84
CA ASP A 101 3.94 13.23 19.90
C ASP A 101 5.29 13.04 19.17
N GLU A 102 6.09 12.04 19.54
CA GLU A 102 7.40 11.73 18.93
C GLU A 102 7.41 10.33 18.30
N TRP A 103 7.13 10.27 17.00
CA TRP A 103 7.02 9.00 16.28
C TRP A 103 8.31 8.14 16.29
N ARG A 104 9.47 8.75 16.54
CA ARG A 104 10.77 8.06 16.58
C ARG A 104 10.89 7.13 17.79
N ASP A 105 10.07 7.32 18.82
CA ASP A 105 10.02 6.46 20.00
C ASP A 105 9.28 5.14 19.73
N ASP A 106 8.54 5.05 18.62
CA ASP A 106 7.73 3.89 18.23
C ASP A 106 8.55 2.80 17.53
N ALA A 107 9.56 2.29 18.24
CA ALA A 107 10.52 1.31 17.72
C ALA A 107 9.82 0.09 17.12
N THR A 108 8.78 -0.45 17.78
CA THR A 108 8.06 -1.61 17.26
C THR A 108 7.36 -1.31 15.93
N ALA A 109 6.70 -0.15 15.79
CA ALA A 109 6.02 0.25 14.56
C ALA A 109 7.01 0.45 13.40
N ILE A 110 8.13 1.12 13.66
CA ILE A 110 9.19 1.37 12.68
C ILE A 110 9.84 0.06 12.22
N GLN A 111 10.17 -0.83 13.16
CA GLN A 111 10.76 -2.13 12.84
C GLN A 111 9.81 -2.99 12.02
N LEU A 112 8.53 -3.03 12.39
CA LEU A 112 7.52 -3.80 11.68
C LEU A 112 7.34 -3.30 10.24
N ALA A 113 7.18 -2.00 10.04
CA ALA A 113 7.06 -1.38 8.72
C ALA A 113 8.29 -1.64 7.85
N THR A 114 9.49 -1.51 8.42
CA THR A 114 10.75 -1.78 7.71
C THR A 114 10.88 -3.24 7.32
N ARG A 115 10.70 -4.19 8.26
CA ARG A 115 10.87 -5.62 7.98
C ARG A 115 9.86 -6.11 6.95
N ALA A 116 8.62 -5.62 7.03
CA ALA A 116 7.62 -5.87 6.01
C ALA A 116 8.04 -5.30 4.65
N HIS A 117 8.65 -4.10 4.61
CA HIS A 117 9.13 -3.50 3.37
C HIS A 117 10.27 -4.31 2.75
N THR A 118 11.30 -4.64 3.53
CA THR A 118 12.45 -5.42 3.07
C THR A 118 12.03 -6.80 2.56
N ALA A 119 11.05 -7.43 3.23
CA ALA A 119 10.46 -8.67 2.72
C ALA A 119 9.84 -8.43 1.32
N GLU A 120 8.98 -7.42 1.16
CA GLU A 120 8.30 -7.21 -0.11
C GLU A 120 9.17 -6.68 -1.26
N ASP A 121 10.24 -5.93 -0.99
CA ASP A 121 11.10 -5.36 -2.05
C ASP A 121 11.80 -6.44 -2.89
N SER A 122 12.19 -7.56 -2.25
CA SER A 122 12.77 -8.72 -2.95
C SER A 122 11.82 -9.30 -4.00
N VAL A 123 10.52 -9.37 -3.65
CA VAL A 123 9.46 -9.88 -4.52
C VAL A 123 9.15 -8.88 -5.63
N TRP A 124 9.09 -7.59 -5.27
CA TRP A 124 8.92 -6.48 -6.19
C TRP A 124 9.97 -6.50 -7.30
N SER A 125 11.25 -6.48 -6.94
CA SER A 125 12.38 -6.43 -7.88
C SER A 125 12.37 -7.55 -8.93
N GLN A 126 11.85 -8.72 -8.57
CA GLN A 126 11.79 -9.90 -9.44
C GLN A 126 10.56 -9.93 -10.35
N ILE A 127 9.40 -9.45 -9.87
CA ILE A 127 8.13 -9.48 -10.61
C ILE A 127 8.02 -8.28 -11.56
N VAL A 128 8.29 -7.06 -11.08
CA VAL A 128 8.09 -5.81 -11.82
C VAL A 128 8.85 -5.82 -13.15
N LYS A 129 10.14 -6.19 -13.12
CA LYS A 129 11.02 -6.12 -14.30
C LYS A 129 10.61 -7.09 -15.42
N LYS A 130 9.98 -8.22 -15.08
CA LYS A 130 9.55 -9.23 -16.05
C LYS A 130 8.15 -8.94 -16.58
N GLU A 131 7.23 -8.53 -15.71
CA GLU A 131 5.82 -8.33 -16.09
C GLU A 131 5.61 -7.04 -16.90
N LEU A 132 6.27 -5.93 -16.56
CA LEU A 132 6.13 -4.67 -17.33
C LEU A 132 6.66 -4.77 -18.76
N LYS A 133 7.59 -5.69 -19.02
CA LYS A 133 8.08 -5.95 -20.38
C LYS A 133 7.08 -6.75 -21.22
N ALA A 134 6.14 -7.46 -20.57
CA ALA A 134 5.24 -8.38 -21.24
C ALA A 134 3.85 -7.79 -21.52
N TYR A 135 3.41 -6.80 -20.74
CA TYR A 135 2.10 -6.16 -20.91
C TYR A 135 2.06 -4.77 -20.25
N LEU A 136 1.54 -3.78 -20.98
CA LEU A 136 1.25 -2.44 -20.45
C LEU A 136 -0.28 -2.30 -20.35
N PRO A 137 -0.87 -2.39 -19.14
CA PRO A 137 -2.32 -2.23 -18.98
C PRO A 137 -2.74 -0.80 -19.29
N SER A 138 -3.95 -0.62 -19.84
CA SER A 138 -4.54 0.72 -19.94
C SER A 138 -4.94 1.24 -18.55
N SER A 139 -5.13 2.55 -18.39
CA SER A 139 -5.65 3.13 -17.13
C SER A 139 -6.99 2.53 -16.73
N LYS A 140 -7.82 2.18 -17.72
CA LYS A 140 -9.10 1.50 -17.52
C LYS A 140 -8.90 0.10 -16.95
N ASP A 141 -7.98 -0.69 -17.49
CA ASP A 141 -7.71 -2.05 -17.00
C ASP A 141 -7.23 -2.01 -15.53
N VAL A 142 -6.37 -1.03 -15.20
CA VAL A 142 -5.88 -0.82 -13.83
C VAL A 142 -7.01 -0.41 -12.88
N ALA A 143 -7.85 0.56 -13.25
CA ALA A 143 -8.95 1.01 -12.41
C ALA A 143 -9.98 -0.12 -12.19
N ILE A 144 -10.32 -0.87 -13.25
CA ILE A 144 -11.22 -2.02 -13.14
C ILE A 144 -10.60 -3.09 -12.26
N SER A 145 -9.29 -3.34 -12.32
CA SER A 145 -8.67 -4.37 -11.48
C SER A 145 -8.66 -3.97 -10.00
N TRP A 146 -8.55 -2.68 -9.67
CA TRP A 146 -8.73 -2.20 -8.29
C TRP A 146 -10.15 -2.43 -7.80
N ILE A 147 -11.14 -2.01 -8.58
CA ILE A 147 -12.56 -2.14 -8.22
C ILE A 147 -12.93 -3.62 -8.10
N HIS A 148 -12.57 -4.44 -9.09
CA HIS A 148 -12.79 -5.88 -9.07
C HIS A 148 -12.15 -6.54 -7.84
N GLY A 149 -10.92 -6.16 -7.50
CA GLY A 149 -10.24 -6.64 -6.30
C GLY A 149 -11.04 -6.32 -5.03
N MET A 150 -11.49 -5.08 -4.86
CA MET A 150 -12.28 -4.68 -3.69
C MET A 150 -13.62 -5.44 -3.62
N VAL A 151 -14.32 -5.57 -4.75
CA VAL A 151 -15.63 -6.25 -4.82
C VAL A 151 -15.53 -7.72 -4.48
N VAL A 152 -14.55 -8.41 -5.07
CA VAL A 152 -14.42 -9.86 -4.92
C VAL A 152 -13.89 -10.25 -3.55
N THR A 153 -12.99 -9.45 -2.99
CA THR A 153 -12.26 -9.84 -1.77
C THR A 153 -12.72 -9.10 -0.52
N GLY A 154 -13.46 -8.01 -0.66
CA GLY A 154 -13.73 -7.07 0.45
C GLY A 154 -12.47 -6.39 0.99
N SER A 155 -11.31 -6.57 0.34
CA SER A 155 -10.02 -6.07 0.81
C SER A 155 -9.64 -4.77 0.10
N PRO A 156 -8.96 -3.83 0.77
CA PRO A 156 -8.32 -2.71 0.10
C PRO A 156 -7.20 -3.22 -0.82
N GLN A 157 -6.89 -2.47 -1.89
CA GLN A 157 -6.02 -2.89 -2.98
C GLN A 157 -4.72 -2.08 -3.01
N LEU A 158 -3.59 -2.79 -3.03
CA LEU A 158 -2.26 -2.18 -3.11
C LEU A 158 -2.03 -1.61 -4.52
N ILE A 159 -1.56 -0.37 -4.54
CA ILE A 159 -1.27 0.41 -5.73
C ILE A 159 0.20 0.80 -5.73
N GLY A 160 0.89 0.47 -6.81
CA GLY A 160 2.20 1.05 -7.10
C GLY A 160 2.01 2.29 -7.96
N ILE A 161 2.62 3.41 -7.56
CA ILE A 161 2.60 4.65 -8.33
C ILE A 161 4.02 5.06 -8.72
N ASN A 162 4.15 5.63 -9.91
CA ASN A 162 5.41 6.11 -10.43
C ASN A 162 5.21 7.44 -11.16
N GLN A 163 6.26 8.26 -11.21
CA GLN A 163 6.29 9.45 -12.02
C GLN A 163 7.19 9.24 -13.24
N GLN A 164 6.62 9.42 -14.42
CA GLN A 164 7.35 9.56 -15.67
C GLN A 164 7.31 11.04 -16.09
N VAL A 165 8.47 11.67 -16.24
CA VAL A 165 8.56 13.08 -16.64
C VAL A 165 8.64 13.22 -18.17
N ALA A 166 8.52 14.45 -18.68
CA ALA A 166 8.35 14.73 -20.11
C ALA A 166 9.43 14.12 -21.03
N ASN A 167 10.65 13.91 -20.54
CA ASN A 167 11.74 13.27 -21.29
C ASN A 167 11.67 11.72 -21.29
N GLY A 168 10.62 11.14 -20.71
CA GLY A 168 10.43 9.69 -20.60
C GLY A 168 11.11 9.04 -19.39
N ASN A 169 11.91 9.78 -18.61
CA ASN A 169 12.60 9.24 -17.44
C ASN A 169 11.65 9.00 -16.27
N TRP A 170 11.99 7.97 -15.49
CA TRP A 170 11.32 7.63 -14.24
C TRP A 170 12.08 8.28 -13.07
N VAL A 171 11.39 9.04 -12.23
CA VAL A 171 12.03 9.86 -11.17
C VAL A 171 11.57 9.56 -9.74
N GLY A 172 10.51 8.77 -9.58
CA GLY A 172 9.96 8.43 -8.28
C GLY A 172 9.07 7.20 -8.32
N GLY A 173 9.03 6.48 -7.19
CA GLY A 173 8.15 5.34 -6.95
C GLY A 173 7.60 5.39 -5.54
N HIS A 174 6.35 4.97 -5.37
CA HIS A 174 5.70 4.92 -4.07
C HIS A 174 4.64 3.81 -4.05
N ALA A 175 4.31 3.34 -2.87
CA ALA A 175 3.25 2.36 -2.65
C ALA A 175 2.16 2.98 -1.79
N ILE A 176 0.94 2.95 -2.31
CA ILE A 176 -0.28 3.43 -1.65
C ILE A 176 -1.34 2.33 -1.71
N MET A 177 -2.51 2.57 -1.13
CA MET A 177 -3.60 1.61 -1.15
C MET A 177 -4.93 2.32 -1.39
N THR A 178 -5.80 1.75 -2.22
CA THR A 178 -7.19 2.22 -2.31
C THR A 178 -8.11 1.32 -1.50
N TYR A 179 -9.05 1.93 -0.79
CA TYR A 179 -10.01 1.23 0.07
C TYR A 179 -11.48 1.53 -0.27
N LYS A 180 -11.72 2.52 -1.11
CA LYS A 180 -13.07 2.90 -1.53
C LYS A 180 -13.04 3.52 -2.91
N TYR A 181 -14.08 3.27 -3.67
CA TYR A 181 -14.41 3.98 -4.89
C TYR A 181 -15.86 4.46 -4.80
N SER A 182 -16.10 5.73 -5.09
CA SER A 182 -17.44 6.34 -5.15
C SER A 182 -17.34 7.66 -5.89
N ASP A 183 -18.39 8.08 -6.62
CA ASP A 183 -18.44 9.38 -7.31
C ASP A 183 -17.22 9.66 -8.22
N GLY A 184 -16.76 8.66 -8.95
CA GLY A 184 -15.72 8.79 -9.95
C GLY A 184 -14.32 8.95 -9.37
N LYS A 185 -14.10 8.54 -8.12
CA LYS A 185 -12.83 8.71 -7.42
C LYS A 185 -12.52 7.54 -6.51
N PHE A 186 -11.25 7.21 -6.45
CA PHE A 186 -10.67 6.28 -5.49
C PHE A 186 -10.22 7.04 -4.25
N GLU A 187 -10.63 6.61 -3.07
CA GLU A 187 -10.07 7.07 -1.79
C GLU A 187 -8.80 6.28 -1.49
N ILE A 188 -7.77 6.98 -1.01
CA ILE A 188 -6.41 6.46 -0.89
C ILE A 188 -5.92 6.52 0.56
N TYR A 189 -5.39 5.40 1.04
CA TYR A 189 -4.44 5.37 2.15
C TYR A 189 -3.03 5.58 1.60
N ASP A 190 -2.41 6.68 1.99
CA ASP A 190 -1.01 6.98 1.69
C ASP A 190 -0.22 7.03 3.01
N PRO A 191 0.78 6.16 3.19
CA PRO A 191 1.56 6.11 4.44
C PRO A 191 2.43 7.37 4.67
N ASN A 192 2.58 8.27 3.70
CA ASN A 192 3.16 9.61 3.93
C ASN A 192 2.21 10.55 4.68
N HIS A 193 0.91 10.25 4.67
CA HIS A 193 -0.15 11.06 5.28
C HIS A 193 -1.07 10.15 6.12
N PRO A 194 -0.52 9.50 7.17
CA PRO A 194 -1.26 8.57 8.00
C PRO A 194 -2.48 9.25 8.63
N GLY A 195 -3.55 8.50 8.85
CA GLY A 195 -4.76 9.01 9.51
C GLY A 195 -5.57 10.03 8.70
N THR A 196 -5.31 10.19 7.41
CA THR A 196 -6.14 11.08 6.58
C THR A 196 -7.59 10.61 6.54
N GLU A 197 -8.52 11.49 6.89
CA GLU A 197 -9.95 11.22 6.88
C GLU A 197 -10.49 10.95 5.46
N PRO A 198 -11.51 10.07 5.31
CA PRO A 198 -12.19 9.86 4.04
C PRO A 198 -12.73 11.18 3.46
N GLY A 199 -12.70 11.32 2.14
CA GLY A 199 -13.20 12.51 1.46
C GLY A 199 -12.15 13.61 1.28
N ASN A 200 -10.95 13.45 1.82
CA ASN A 200 -9.87 14.41 1.61
C ASN A 200 -9.45 14.43 0.12
N ALA A 201 -9.66 15.56 -0.54
CA ALA A 201 -9.37 15.73 -1.97
C ALA A 201 -7.90 15.44 -2.33
N ALA A 202 -6.95 15.69 -1.43
CA ALA A 202 -5.55 15.37 -1.67
C ALA A 202 -5.30 13.87 -1.69
N ARG A 203 -6.10 13.05 -0.98
CA ARG A 203 -5.99 11.58 -0.92
C ARG A 203 -7.03 10.88 -1.80
N GLN A 204 -7.33 11.47 -2.94
CA GLN A 204 -8.21 10.88 -3.94
C GLN A 204 -7.53 10.77 -5.30
N ILE A 205 -7.89 9.73 -6.08
CA ILE A 205 -7.50 9.59 -7.48
C ILE A 205 -8.79 9.57 -8.32
N PRO A 206 -9.09 10.62 -9.09
CA PRO A 206 -10.28 10.68 -9.93
C PRO A 206 -10.10 9.82 -11.19
N PHE A 207 -11.16 9.12 -11.55
CA PHE A 207 -11.24 8.21 -12.69
C PHE A 207 -12.57 8.39 -13.42
N LYS A 208 -12.49 8.46 -14.75
CA LYS A 208 -13.67 8.40 -15.62
C LYS A 208 -13.48 7.27 -16.62
N TYR A 209 -14.46 6.40 -16.76
CA TYR A 209 -14.33 5.19 -17.57
C TYR A 209 -13.88 5.43 -19.02
N GLY A 210 -14.32 6.53 -19.64
CA GLY A 210 -13.94 6.93 -21.00
C GLY A 210 -12.61 7.69 -21.12
N GLU A 211 -12.11 8.30 -20.04
CA GLU A 211 -10.91 9.16 -20.07
C GLU A 211 -9.71 8.53 -19.33
N GLY A 212 -9.94 7.58 -18.42
CA GLY A 212 -8.93 7.03 -17.52
C GLY A 212 -8.79 7.84 -16.22
N PHE A 213 -7.59 7.82 -15.64
CA PHE A 213 -7.26 8.67 -14.49
C PHE A 213 -7.13 10.11 -14.96
N THR A 214 -7.85 11.04 -14.31
CA THR A 214 -8.00 12.41 -14.81
C THR A 214 -7.12 13.44 -14.09
N SER A 215 -6.35 13.00 -13.09
CA SER A 215 -5.35 13.84 -12.44
C SER A 215 -4.11 13.03 -12.08
N ASN A 216 -3.00 13.74 -11.94
CA ASN A 216 -1.83 13.20 -11.24
C ASN A 216 -2.14 13.10 -9.74
N TYR A 217 -1.45 12.18 -9.07
CA TYR A 217 -1.50 12.05 -7.62
C TYR A 217 -0.26 12.72 -7.02
N SER A 218 -0.45 13.69 -6.12
CA SER A 218 0.66 14.41 -5.50
C SER A 218 1.06 13.77 -4.17
N SER A 219 2.32 13.35 -4.02
CA SER A 219 2.86 12.82 -2.76
C SER A 219 4.40 12.84 -2.80
N GLY A 220 5.04 12.32 -1.76
CA GLY A 220 6.48 12.05 -1.70
C GLY A 220 6.81 10.57 -1.93
N THR A 221 8.10 10.25 -2.13
CA THR A 221 8.62 8.89 -1.90
C THR A 221 8.68 8.57 -0.40
N VAL A 222 8.85 9.63 0.40
CA VAL A 222 8.78 9.67 1.86
C VAL A 222 7.97 10.90 2.27
N ALA A 223 7.49 10.95 3.51
CA ALA A 223 6.66 12.03 4.03
C ALA A 223 7.32 13.42 3.89
N GLY A 224 8.65 13.50 4.03
CA GLY A 224 9.41 14.74 3.88
C GLY A 224 9.69 15.19 2.44
N SER A 225 9.30 14.44 1.40
CA SER A 225 9.73 14.67 0.01
C SER A 225 8.63 15.08 -0.98
N GLY A 226 7.54 15.71 -0.51
CA GLY A 226 6.26 16.01 -1.21
C GLY A 226 6.28 16.80 -2.54
N LYS A 227 7.12 16.40 -3.50
CA LYS A 227 7.39 17.09 -4.76
C LYS A 227 6.92 16.30 -5.99
N TYR A 228 6.48 15.05 -5.83
CA TYR A 228 6.18 14.18 -6.95
C TYR A 228 4.74 14.32 -7.42
N GLN A 229 4.57 14.17 -8.73
CA GLN A 229 3.30 14.16 -9.45
C GLN A 229 3.20 12.80 -10.15
N TYR A 230 2.70 11.80 -9.42
CA TYR A 230 2.58 10.45 -9.91
C TYR A 230 1.51 10.38 -10.99
N ASN A 231 1.91 9.94 -12.18
CA ASN A 231 1.07 9.88 -13.39
C ASN A 231 0.99 8.47 -13.98
N ILE A 232 1.65 7.50 -13.35
CA ILE A 232 1.58 6.08 -13.71
C ILE A 232 1.07 5.31 -12.51
N PHE A 233 -0.03 4.58 -12.71
CA PHE A 233 -0.72 3.80 -11.70
C PHE A 233 -0.72 2.32 -12.05
N ARG A 234 -0.53 1.46 -11.05
CA ARG A 234 -0.41 0.01 -11.23
C ARG A 234 -1.14 -0.74 -10.13
N HIS A 235 -1.77 -1.85 -10.49
CA HIS A 235 -2.37 -2.78 -9.53
C HIS A 235 -1.44 -3.93 -9.21
N TRP A 236 -1.49 -4.36 -7.95
CA TRP A 236 -0.77 -5.52 -7.45
C TRP A 236 -1.74 -6.48 -6.80
N GLY A 237 -1.90 -7.66 -7.40
CA GLY A 237 -2.73 -8.71 -6.83
C GLY A 237 -2.16 -9.17 -5.49
N TYR A 238 -3.04 -9.46 -4.52
CA TYR A 238 -2.64 -9.79 -3.15
C TYR A 238 -1.59 -10.91 -3.04
N LYS A 239 -1.79 -11.99 -3.79
CA LYS A 239 -0.88 -13.15 -3.81
C LYS A 239 0.41 -12.91 -4.60
N ALA A 240 0.66 -11.69 -5.07
CA ALA A 240 1.94 -11.34 -5.65
C ALA A 240 3.03 -11.18 -4.58
N PHE A 241 2.64 -10.94 -3.33
CA PHE A 241 3.50 -10.62 -2.20
C PHE A 241 3.78 -11.86 -1.32
N HIS A 242 4.57 -11.68 -0.25
CA HIS A 242 4.93 -12.78 0.64
C HIS A 242 3.70 -13.55 1.16
N PRO A 243 3.84 -14.86 1.41
CA PRO A 243 2.74 -15.67 1.90
C PRO A 243 2.28 -15.21 3.29
N LEU A 244 0.99 -15.43 3.60
CA LEU A 244 0.37 -14.97 4.86
C LEU A 244 1.15 -15.37 6.11
N ASN A 245 1.76 -16.56 6.12
CA ASN A 245 2.55 -17.05 7.24
C ASN A 245 3.79 -16.18 7.54
N ALA A 246 4.36 -15.49 6.54
CA ALA A 246 5.44 -14.55 6.78
C ALA A 246 4.94 -13.31 7.54
N PHE A 247 3.73 -12.83 7.21
CA PHE A 247 3.09 -11.75 7.96
C PHE A 247 2.61 -12.19 9.36
N ASP A 248 2.21 -13.45 9.54
CA ASP A 248 1.92 -14.03 10.87
C ASP A 248 3.17 -14.04 11.77
N GLN A 249 4.33 -14.38 11.21
CA GLN A 249 5.61 -14.33 11.92
C GLN A 249 5.99 -12.89 12.29
N LEU A 250 5.93 -11.95 11.33
CA LEU A 250 6.19 -10.53 11.61
C LEU A 250 5.25 -9.97 12.68
N TYR A 251 3.96 -10.32 12.62
CA TYR A 251 2.99 -9.97 13.64
C TYR A 251 3.40 -10.52 15.01
N THR A 252 3.72 -11.81 15.12
CA THR A 252 4.10 -12.45 16.38
C THR A 252 5.37 -11.81 16.97
N SER A 253 6.36 -11.51 16.15
CA SER A 253 7.58 -10.82 16.59
C SER A 253 7.29 -9.38 17.04
N ALA A 254 6.39 -8.67 16.38
CA ALA A 254 5.97 -7.33 16.81
C ALA A 254 5.23 -7.33 18.15
N GLU A 255 4.39 -8.35 18.42
CA GLU A 255 3.75 -8.52 19.73
C GLU A 255 4.78 -8.70 20.86
N ASN A 256 5.94 -9.29 20.54
CA ASN A 256 7.08 -9.43 21.45
C ASN A 256 8.11 -8.29 21.29
N LYS A 257 7.74 -7.17 20.65
CA LYS A 257 8.58 -5.99 20.44
C LYS A 257 9.93 -6.26 19.76
N PHE A 258 10.02 -7.35 19.01
CA PHE A 258 11.25 -7.84 18.38
C PHE A 258 12.44 -8.02 19.34
N GLU A 259 12.19 -8.33 20.63
CA GLU A 259 13.24 -8.47 21.65
C GLU A 259 14.23 -9.63 21.36
N ASP A 260 13.87 -10.60 20.53
CA ASP A 260 14.61 -11.83 20.25
C ASP A 260 15.33 -11.89 18.89
N ASP A 261 15.16 -10.88 18.02
CA ASP A 261 15.61 -10.96 16.61
C ASP A 261 16.04 -9.60 16.01
N SER A 262 16.92 -8.88 16.73
CA SER A 262 17.31 -7.51 16.36
C SER A 262 18.22 -7.44 15.13
N VAL A 263 17.66 -7.11 13.97
CA VAL A 263 18.38 -6.67 12.75
C VAL A 263 18.70 -5.17 12.81
N PHE A 264 18.04 -4.45 13.72
CA PHE A 264 18.25 -3.02 13.97
C PHE A 264 19.39 -2.80 14.96
N PRO A 265 20.17 -1.71 14.84
CA PRO A 265 21.15 -1.37 15.84
C PRO A 265 20.43 -0.96 17.15
N THR A 266 20.84 -1.55 18.28
CA THR A 266 20.47 -1.02 19.59
C THR A 266 21.20 0.29 19.81
N ILE A 267 20.48 1.41 19.78
CA ILE A 267 21.05 2.72 20.10
C ILE A 267 20.89 2.93 21.61
N THR A 268 21.98 2.73 22.35
CA THR A 268 22.05 3.14 23.75
C THR A 268 22.37 4.63 23.78
N LEU A 269 21.39 5.48 24.07
CA LEU A 269 21.63 6.88 24.39
C LEU A 269 22.34 6.94 25.75
N THR A 270 23.67 7.02 25.73
CA THR A 270 24.47 7.24 26.95
C THR A 270 24.37 8.70 27.35
N ASP A 271 23.43 9.01 28.24
CA ASP A 271 23.24 10.21 29.07
C ASP A 271 23.47 11.62 28.47
N TYR A 272 22.42 12.43 28.63
CA TYR A 272 22.22 13.87 28.43
C TYR A 272 23.15 14.81 29.26
N ASN A 273 24.09 14.28 30.05
CA ASN A 273 24.81 15.05 31.08
C ASN A 273 26.13 15.70 30.61
N SER A 274 26.08 16.57 29.60
CA SER A 274 27.08 17.63 29.48
C SER A 274 26.47 18.95 29.02
N ASN A 275 26.06 19.75 30.02
CA ASN A 275 25.94 21.22 29.98
C ASN A 275 24.82 21.86 29.13
N GLY A 276 23.58 21.41 29.35
CA GLY A 276 22.48 22.32 29.67
C GLY A 276 22.19 23.46 28.68
N ASN A 277 21.72 23.10 27.48
CA ASN A 277 20.64 23.81 26.80
C ASN A 277 19.87 22.77 25.98
N THR A 278 18.54 22.76 26.10
CA THR A 278 17.66 22.01 25.21
C THR A 278 17.92 22.50 23.77
N PRO A 279 18.36 21.62 22.84
CA PRO A 279 18.38 21.99 21.43
C PRO A 279 16.97 22.38 21.03
N ILE A 280 16.81 23.59 20.50
CA ILE A 280 15.57 23.96 19.84
C ILE A 280 15.51 23.06 18.61
N ASP A 281 14.49 22.18 18.56
CA ASP A 281 14.09 21.48 17.35
C ASP A 281 13.91 22.53 16.25
N THR A 282 14.78 22.47 15.25
CA THR A 282 14.82 23.41 14.12
C THR A 282 14.53 22.72 12.80
N ASP A 283 14.09 21.46 12.85
CA ASP A 283 13.74 20.65 11.71
C ASP A 283 12.22 20.67 11.51
N GLY A 284 11.76 21.76 10.89
CA GLY A 284 10.42 21.90 10.32
C GLY A 284 10.18 21.05 9.07
#